data_AF-A0A504YVI9-F1
#
_entry.id   AF-A0A504YVI9-F1
#
_cell.length_a   1.000
_cell.length_b   1.000
_cell.length_c   1.000
_cell.angle_alpha   90.00
_cell.angle_beta   90.00
_cell.angle_gamma   90.00
#
_symmetry.space_group_name_H-M   'P 1'
#
loop_
_entity.id
_entity.type
_entity.pdbx_description
1 polymer ?
#
loop_
_entity_poly.entity_id
_entity_poly.type
_entity_poly.pdbx_seq_one_letter_code
_entity_poly.pdbx_strand_id
1 'polypeptide(L)'
;MAFFGLTQLGYQNTIKEYLKDGQQKSEYPKLPVIPVDQTSRYSGHRSSFSELRRLRVLNTRDPKGPREIYRLPLLVSHDYGFYLPTADDQNDFTWAKSERYPRVMSEMTK
;
A
#
# COMPACT_ATOMS: atom_id res chain seq x y z
N MET A 1 -31.26 -32.63 21.04
CA MET A 1 -31.25 -33.82 20.17
C MET A 1 -31.55 -33.34 18.75
N ALA A 2 -30.62 -33.53 17.82
CA ALA A 2 -30.80 -33.12 16.42
C ALA A 2 -31.50 -34.25 15.65
N PHE A 3 -32.60 -33.92 14.99
CA PHE A 3 -33.35 -34.83 14.11
C PHE A 3 -32.63 -34.85 12.76
N PHE A 4 -31.89 -35.92 12.47
CA PHE A 4 -31.21 -36.08 11.18
C PHE A 4 -32.16 -36.69 10.14
N GLY A 5 -32.46 -35.95 9.07
CA GLY A 5 -32.60 -36.56 7.74
C GLY A 5 -33.97 -36.90 7.18
N LEU A 6 -35.11 -36.42 7.69
CA LEU A 6 -36.43 -36.76 7.12
C LEU A 6 -36.97 -35.81 6.04
N THR A 7 -36.38 -34.63 5.87
CA THR A 7 -36.67 -33.76 4.71
C THR A 7 -35.35 -33.13 4.29
N GLN A 8 -34.99 -33.17 3.00
CA GLN A 8 -33.73 -32.64 2.44
C GLN A 8 -33.68 -31.09 2.46
N LEU A 9 -34.29 -30.45 3.45
CA LEU A 9 -34.58 -29.02 3.55
C LEU A 9 -33.90 -28.42 4.79
N GLY A 10 -32.59 -28.65 4.93
CA GLY A 10 -31.70 -27.87 5.80
C GLY A 10 -32.12 -27.69 7.27
N TYR A 11 -31.49 -26.73 7.94
CA TYR A 11 -31.83 -26.34 9.31
C TYR A 11 -33.16 -25.57 9.31
N GLN A 12 -34.19 -26.11 9.99
CA GLN A 12 -35.54 -25.55 9.99
C GLN A 12 -35.74 -24.29 10.87
N ASN A 13 -34.69 -23.75 11.49
CA ASN A 13 -34.79 -22.63 12.43
C ASN A 13 -34.03 -21.37 11.97
N THR A 14 -34.40 -20.81 10.82
CA THR A 14 -33.78 -19.59 10.26
C THR A 14 -34.04 -18.35 11.12
N ILE A 15 -35.22 -18.23 11.74
CA ILE A 15 -35.62 -17.04 12.51
C ILE A 15 -34.72 -16.81 13.74
N LYS A 16 -34.24 -17.90 14.36
CA LYS A 16 -33.40 -17.83 15.57
C LYS A 16 -31.94 -17.42 15.25
N GLU A 17 -31.48 -17.61 14.01
CA GLU A 17 -30.14 -17.16 13.59
C GLU A 17 -30.07 -15.65 13.34
N TYR A 18 -31.16 -15.04 12.84
CA TYR A 18 -31.22 -13.60 12.58
C TYR A 18 -31.51 -12.75 13.83
N LEU A 19 -31.93 -13.38 14.94
CA LEU A 19 -32.20 -12.74 16.23
C LEU A 19 -30.95 -12.61 17.11
N LYS A 20 -29.76 -12.49 16.50
CA LYS A 20 -28.55 -12.04 17.20
C LYS A 20 -28.61 -10.52 17.35
N ASP A 21 -29.21 -10.09 18.45
CA ASP A 21 -29.12 -8.73 18.93
C ASP A 21 -27.66 -8.36 19.25
N GLY A 22 -27.26 -7.15 18.85
CA GLY A 22 -26.14 -6.45 19.48
C GLY A 22 -25.01 -6.00 18.55
N GLN A 23 -25.10 -4.75 18.12
CA GLN A 23 -24.05 -3.91 17.54
C GLN A 23 -23.56 -4.25 16.13
N GLN A 24 -24.27 -3.72 15.13
CA GLN A 24 -23.65 -3.35 13.87
C GLN A 24 -22.66 -2.21 14.15
N LYS A 25 -21.40 -2.55 14.47
CA LYS A 25 -20.30 -1.60 14.29
C LYS A 25 -20.30 -1.23 12.82
N SER A 26 -20.42 0.06 12.51
CA SER A 26 -20.18 0.58 11.16
C SER A 26 -18.74 0.25 10.80
N GLU A 27 -18.57 -0.90 10.15
CA GLU A 27 -17.28 -1.35 9.64
C GLU A 27 -17.00 -0.53 8.39
N TYR A 28 -16.40 0.66 8.60
CA TYR A 28 -15.72 1.33 7.51
C TYR A 28 -14.78 0.29 6.86
N PRO A 29 -14.74 0.22 5.52
CA PRO A 29 -13.80 -0.68 4.86
C PRO A 29 -12.40 -0.30 5.37
N LYS A 30 -11.82 -1.17 6.21
CA LYS A 30 -10.46 -0.98 6.69
C LYS A 30 -9.59 -0.96 5.46
N LEU A 31 -9.09 0.23 5.11
CA LEU A 31 -8.09 0.36 4.06
C LEU A 31 -6.96 -0.63 4.39
N PRO A 32 -6.41 -1.33 3.40
CA PRO A 32 -5.31 -2.24 3.65
C PRO A 32 -4.20 -1.46 4.36
N VAL A 33 -3.76 -1.97 5.51
CA VAL A 33 -2.64 -1.38 6.25
C VAL A 33 -1.42 -1.44 5.34
N ILE A 34 -1.05 -0.28 4.78
CA ILE A 34 0.18 -0.13 4.02
C ILE A 34 1.31 -0.34 5.03
N PRO A 35 2.12 -1.41 4.89
CA PRO A 35 3.22 -1.64 5.81
C PRO A 35 4.15 -0.44 5.83
N VAL A 36 4.45 0.03 7.04
CA VAL A 36 5.45 1.08 7.31
C VAL A 36 6.82 0.67 6.77
N ASP A 37 7.07 -0.65 6.71
CA ASP A 37 8.33 -1.23 6.26
C ASP A 37 8.05 -2.25 5.13
N GLN A 38 8.20 -1.80 3.89
CA GLN A 38 7.89 -2.61 2.69
C GLN A 38 8.95 -3.69 2.42
N THR A 39 10.14 -3.54 2.99
CA THR A 39 11.32 -4.38 2.78
C THR A 39 11.30 -5.66 3.63
N SER A 40 10.63 -5.64 4.79
CA SER A 40 10.72 -6.68 5.81
C SER A 40 9.74 -7.85 5.63
N ARG A 41 8.84 -7.80 4.63
CA ARG A 41 7.80 -8.83 4.40
C ARG A 41 8.25 -9.99 3.51
N TYR A 42 9.53 -10.09 3.12
CA TYR A 42 9.91 -10.99 2.02
C TYR A 42 11.21 -11.79 2.23
N SER A 43 11.06 -13.11 2.35
CA SER A 43 12.16 -14.11 2.37
C SER A 43 12.04 -15.18 1.26
N GLY A 44 11.18 -14.96 0.25
CA GLY A 44 10.88 -15.93 -0.80
C GLY A 44 11.72 -15.78 -2.08
N HIS A 45 11.59 -16.77 -2.98
CA HIS A 45 12.32 -16.90 -4.25
C HIS A 45 12.31 -15.60 -5.07
N ARG A 46 13.43 -14.87 -4.97
CA ARG A 46 13.73 -13.69 -5.77
C ARG A 46 13.61 -14.06 -7.24
N SER A 47 12.92 -13.24 -8.04
CA SER A 47 12.67 -13.39 -9.49
C SER A 47 11.50 -14.28 -9.96
N SER A 48 10.58 -14.68 -9.08
CA SER A 48 9.33 -15.33 -9.51
C SER A 48 8.27 -14.33 -10.03
N PHE A 49 7.60 -14.67 -11.14
CA PHE A 49 6.47 -13.91 -11.68
C PHE A 49 5.23 -13.92 -10.77
N SER A 50 4.92 -15.05 -10.13
CA SER A 50 3.77 -15.15 -9.21
C SER A 50 3.94 -14.22 -8.02
N GLU A 51 5.18 -14.07 -7.58
CA GLU A 51 5.56 -13.22 -6.46
C GLU A 51 5.54 -11.73 -6.84
N LEU A 52 6.03 -11.37 -8.02
CA LEU A 52 5.88 -10.01 -8.55
C LEU A 52 4.41 -9.59 -8.63
N ARG A 53 3.51 -10.49 -9.06
CA ARG A 53 2.06 -10.24 -9.07
C ARG A 53 1.52 -10.01 -7.66
N ARG A 54 1.92 -10.85 -6.70
CA ARG A 54 1.52 -10.71 -5.29
C ARG A 54 1.98 -9.38 -4.70
N LEU A 55 3.24 -9.00 -4.88
CA LEU A 55 3.80 -7.73 -4.38
C LEU A 55 3.08 -6.52 -4.96
N ARG A 56 2.71 -6.57 -6.25
CA ARG A 56 1.91 -5.53 -6.90
C ARG A 56 0.53 -5.36 -6.25
N VAL A 57 -0.18 -6.45 -5.94
CA VAL A 57 -1.47 -6.41 -5.22
C VAL A 57 -1.31 -5.80 -3.83
N LEU A 58 -0.18 -6.07 -3.17
CA LEU A 58 0.14 -5.54 -1.85
C LEU A 58 0.71 -4.11 -1.87
N ASN A 59 0.86 -3.50 -3.05
CA ASN A 59 1.51 -2.19 -3.24
C ASN A 59 2.94 -2.13 -2.65
N THR A 60 3.63 -3.26 -2.58
CA THR A 60 5.03 -3.34 -2.19
C THR A 60 5.88 -2.95 -3.40
N ARG A 61 6.73 -1.93 -3.25
CA ARG A 61 7.62 -1.45 -4.33
C ARG A 61 9.03 -2.02 -4.16
N ASP A 62 9.77 -2.06 -5.26
CA ASP A 62 11.19 -2.36 -5.20
C ASP A 62 11.93 -1.26 -4.44
N PRO A 63 12.87 -1.61 -3.55
CA PRO A 63 13.63 -0.62 -2.78
C PRO A 63 14.58 0.19 -3.67
N LYS A 64 14.98 -0.36 -4.83
CA LYS A 64 15.87 0.28 -5.78
C LYS A 64 15.10 1.03 -6.84
N GLY A 65 15.48 2.28 -7.09
CA GLY A 65 14.92 3.07 -8.18
C GLY A 65 15.44 2.66 -9.57
N PRO A 66 14.80 3.09 -10.67
CA PRO A 66 15.27 2.81 -12.03
C PRO A 66 16.71 3.26 -12.31
N ARG A 67 17.14 4.38 -11.71
CA ARG A 67 18.51 4.92 -11.82
C ARG A 67 19.59 4.01 -11.24
N GLU A 68 19.25 3.24 -10.21
CA GLU A 68 20.17 2.29 -9.57
C GLU A 68 20.25 0.96 -10.33
N ILE A 69 19.17 0.61 -11.05
CA ILE A 69 19.07 -0.65 -11.78
C ILE A 69 19.65 -0.51 -13.20
N TYR A 70 19.40 0.61 -13.85
CA TYR A 70 19.75 0.85 -15.24
C TYR A 70 20.76 1.98 -15.39
N ARG A 71 21.64 1.87 -16.39
CA ARG A 71 22.59 2.94 -16.74
C ARG A 71 21.93 4.11 -17.48
N LEU A 72 20.83 3.84 -18.19
CA LEU A 72 20.13 4.80 -19.04
C LEU A 72 18.61 4.62 -18.85
N PRO A 73 17.80 5.68 -19.04
CA PRO A 73 16.35 5.55 -19.01
C PRO A 73 15.87 4.73 -20.22
N LEU A 74 15.21 3.61 -19.94
CA LEU A 74 14.68 2.72 -21.00
C LEU A 74 13.36 3.22 -21.62
N LEU A 75 12.59 4.00 -20.87
CA LEU A 75 11.27 4.47 -21.23
C LEU A 75 11.20 5.98 -21.03
N VAL A 76 10.33 6.65 -21.81
CA VAL A 76 10.08 8.10 -21.67
C VAL A 76 9.55 8.44 -20.26
N SER A 77 8.77 7.55 -19.65
CA SER A 77 8.30 7.74 -18.28
C SER A 77 9.42 7.71 -17.24
N HIS A 78 10.51 6.98 -17.50
CA HIS A 78 11.67 6.95 -16.61
C HIS A 78 12.46 8.26 -16.69
N ASP A 79 12.48 8.89 -17.87
CA ASP A 79 13.30 10.08 -18.15
C ASP A 79 13.07 11.22 -17.14
N TYR A 80 11.81 11.51 -16.82
CA TYR A 80 11.43 12.56 -15.85
C TYR A 80 12.03 12.38 -14.46
N GLY A 81 12.13 11.13 -13.98
CA GLY A 81 12.62 10.82 -12.63
C GLY A 81 14.08 10.40 -12.58
N PHE A 82 14.67 10.05 -13.72
CA PHE A 82 15.99 9.44 -13.79
C PHE A 82 17.11 10.39 -13.36
N TYR A 83 16.98 11.68 -13.65
CA TYR A 83 17.99 12.69 -13.34
C TYR A 83 17.69 13.51 -12.08
N LEU A 84 16.65 13.15 -11.33
CA LEU A 84 16.35 13.86 -10.09
C LEU A 84 17.47 13.58 -9.05
N PRO A 85 17.91 14.61 -8.32
CA PRO A 85 18.89 14.42 -7.25
C PRO A 85 18.28 13.56 -6.15
N THR A 86 18.98 12.51 -5.76
CA THR A 86 18.59 11.71 -4.59
C THR A 86 18.91 12.48 -3.32
N ALA A 87 18.38 12.06 -2.17
CA ALA A 87 18.66 12.70 -0.89
C ALA A 87 20.18 12.83 -0.61
N ASP A 88 20.97 11.85 -1.05
CA ASP A 88 22.43 11.86 -0.94
C ASP A 88 23.06 12.96 -1.81
N ASP A 89 22.51 13.20 -3.01
CA ASP A 89 23.01 14.19 -3.99
C ASP A 89 22.64 15.63 -3.60
N GLN A 90 21.67 15.85 -2.71
CA GLN A 90 21.19 17.21 -2.36
C GLN A 90 22.27 18.07 -1.69
N ASN A 91 23.24 17.46 -1.01
CA ASN A 91 24.34 18.17 -0.38
C ASN A 91 25.35 18.73 -1.40
N ASP A 92 25.37 18.20 -2.63
CA ASP A 92 26.30 18.65 -3.67
C ASP A 92 25.88 20.00 -4.28
N PHE A 93 24.60 20.36 -4.17
CA PHE A 93 24.03 21.60 -4.71
C PHE A 93 23.99 22.75 -3.68
N THR A 94 24.83 22.72 -2.65
CA THR A 94 24.91 23.77 -1.62
C THR A 94 25.21 25.15 -2.22
N TRP A 95 26.01 25.23 -3.29
CA TRP A 95 26.34 26.47 -3.99
C TRP A 95 25.14 27.10 -4.71
N ALA A 96 24.14 26.30 -5.10
CA ALA A 96 22.94 26.75 -5.80
C ALA A 96 21.77 27.01 -4.83
N LYS A 97 21.97 26.83 -3.52
CA LYS A 97 20.93 26.99 -2.50
C LYS A 97 20.65 28.47 -2.27
N SER A 98 19.44 28.91 -2.61
CA SER A 98 18.93 30.24 -2.29
C SER A 98 17.98 30.20 -1.09
N GLU A 99 17.89 31.30 -0.34
CA GLU A 99 16.85 31.48 0.66
C GLU A 99 15.48 31.52 -0.03
N ARG A 100 14.55 30.69 0.44
CA ARG A 100 13.16 30.68 -0.02
C ARG A 100 12.28 31.24 1.08
N TYR A 101 11.38 32.15 0.71
CA TYR A 101 10.37 32.70 1.61
C TYR A 101 8.99 32.13 1.22
N PRO A 102 8.67 30.90 1.60
CA PRO A 102 7.36 30.33 1.32
C PRO A 102 6.29 31.13 2.06
N ARG A 103 5.09 31.22 1.48
CA ARG A 103 3.94 31.77 2.18
C ARG A 103 3.57 30.84 3.33
N VAL A 104 3.76 31.29 4.57
CA VAL A 104 3.30 30.60 5.77
C VAL A 104 1.95 31.18 6.16
N MET A 105 0.91 30.35 6.23
CA MET A 105 -0.38 30.78 6.76
C MET A 105 -0.25 30.91 8.29
N SER A 106 -0.49 32.11 8.80
CA SER A 106 -0.67 32.33 10.24
C SER A 106 -2.03 31.81 10.68
N GLU A 107 -2.23 31.61 11.99
CA GLU A 107 -3.54 31.22 12.55
C GLU A 107 -4.66 32.20 12.18
N MET A 108 -4.34 33.48 11.96
CA MET A 108 -5.30 34.50 11.51
C MET A 108 -5.67 34.39 10.02
N THR A 109 -4.92 33.60 9.25
CA THR A 109 -5.11 33.39 7.80
C THR A 109 -5.42 31.94 7.42
N LYS A 110 -5.66 31.09 8.43
CA LYS A 110 -6.21 29.74 8.26
C LYS A 110 -7.67 29.80 7.86
#